data_AF-A0A512RNF2-F1
#
_entry.id   AF-A0A512RNF2-F1
#
_cell.length_a   1.000
_cell.length_b   1.000
_cell.length_c   1.000
_cell.angle_alpha   90.00
_cell.angle_beta   90.00
_cell.angle_gamma   90.00
#
_symmetry.space_group_name_H-M   'P 1'
#
loop_
_entity.id
_entity.type
_entity.pdbx_description
1 polymer ?
#
loop_
_entity_poly.entity_id
_entity_poly.type
_entity_poly.pdbx_seq_one_letter_code
_entity_poly.pdbx_strand_id
1 'polypeptide(L)' 'MRTFHINYHNNEVKVVQQDEELFTVHLPRFTMRLLLRQDNEGASHWFEENRDNETAETRGIGQEIETWLSKNK' A
#
# COMPACT_ATOMS: atom_id res chain seq x y z
N MET A 1 3.72 8.91 -11.27
CA MET A 1 2.52 8.06 -11.23
C MET A 1 2.78 6.72 -11.91
N ARG A 2 2.63 5.61 -11.17
CA ARG A 2 2.84 4.23 -11.65
C ARG A 2 1.59 3.40 -11.30
N THR A 3 1.14 2.53 -12.21
CA THR A 3 0.02 1.61 -11.93
C THR A 3 0.52 0.18 -12.02
N PHE A 4 0.14 -0.65 -11.06
CA PHE A 4 0.50 -2.07 -11.01
C PHE A 4 -0.56 -2.88 -10.28
N HIS A 5 -0.39 -4.19 -10.28
CA HIS A 5 -1.27 -5.11 -9.58
C HIS A 5 -0.48 -5.90 -8.54
N ILE A 6 -1.10 -6.10 -7.38
CA ILE A 6 -0.60 -6.95 -6.30
C ILE A 6 -1.58 -8.10 -6.08
N ASN A 7 -1.10 -9.19 -5.48
CA ASN A 7 -1.98 -10.27 -5.04
C ASN A 7 -2.25 -10.10 -3.55
N TYR A 8 -3.48 -9.73 -3.19
CA TYR A 8 -3.88 -9.58 -1.79
C TYR A 8 -5.10 -10.45 -1.52
N HIS A 9 -4.98 -11.38 -0.55
CA HIS A 9 -6.03 -12.35 -0.21
C HIS A 9 -6.56 -13.15 -1.43
N ASN A 10 -5.66 -13.63 -2.29
CA ASN A 10 -6.00 -14.33 -3.55
C ASN A 10 -6.80 -13.49 -4.56
N ASN A 11 -6.81 -12.16 -4.41
CA ASN A 11 -7.40 -11.25 -5.39
C ASN A 11 -6.31 -10.43 -6.04
N GLU A 12 -6.45 -10.23 -7.36
CA GLU A 12 -5.65 -9.24 -8.06
C GLU A 12 -6.19 -7.85 -7.73
N VAL A 13 -5.38 -7.05 -7.05
CA VAL A 13 -5.74 -5.72 -6.56
C VAL A 13 -4.94 -4.69 -7.34
N LYS A 14 -5.63 -3.74 -7.96
CA LYS A 14 -4.99 -2.64 -8.68
C LYS A 14 -4.49 -1.60 -7.69
N VAL A 15 -3.24 -1.21 -7.84
CA VAL A 15 -2.58 -0.15 -7.09
C VAL A 15 -2.13 0.96 -8.04
N VAL A 16 -2.48 2.18 -7.71
CA VAL A 16 -2.03 3.40 -8.39
C VAL A 16 -1.14 4.18 -7.44
N GLN A 17 0.16 4.13 -7.66
CA GLN A 17 1.11 4.98 -6.97
C GLN A 17 0.98 6.41 -7.50
N GLN A 18 0.48 7.30 -6.64
CA GLN A 18 0.32 8.72 -6.93
C GLN A 18 1.64 9.46 -6.73
N ASP A 19 2.32 9.16 -5.62
CA ASP A 19 3.63 9.70 -5.24
C ASP A 19 4.52 8.60 -4.62
N GLU A 20 5.74 8.91 -4.19
CA GLU A 20 6.64 7.95 -3.52
C GLU A 20 5.99 7.32 -2.28
N GLU A 21 5.20 8.10 -1.54
CA GLU A 21 4.58 7.69 -0.27
C GLU A 21 3.06 7.51 -0.36
N LEU A 22 2.40 7.86 -1.47
CA LEU A 22 0.94 7.85 -1.60
C LEU A 22 0.45 6.89 -2.68
N PHE A 23 -0.44 5.99 -2.29
CA PHE A 23 -0.96 4.91 -3.12
C PHE A 23 -2.49 4.86 -3.04
N THR A 24 -3.16 4.64 -4.18
CA THR A 24 -4.59 4.31 -4.22
C THR A 24 -4.75 2.84 -4.53
N VAL A 25 -5.46 2.11 -3.67
CA VAL A 25 -5.66 0.67 -3.75
C VAL A 25 -7.13 0.38 -4.04
N HIS A 26 -7.40 -0.29 -5.14
CA HIS A 26 -8.75 -0.66 -5.57
C HIS A 26 -9.05 -2.11 -5.14
N LEU A 27 -9.56 -2.26 -3.92
CA LEU A 27 -10.04 -3.54 -3.40
C LEU A 27 -11.40 -3.89 -4.02
N PRO A 28 -11.83 -5.18 -3.98
CA PRO A 28 -13.11 -5.59 -4.57
C PRO A 28 -14.34 -4.86 -4.02
N ARG A 29 -14.30 -4.41 -2.76
CA ARG A 29 -15.44 -3.80 -2.06
C ARG A 29 -15.36 -2.29 -1.93
N PHE A 30 -14.17 -1.71 -1.97
CA PHE A 30 -13.94 -0.28 -1.79
C PHE A 30 -12.60 0.12 -2.36
N THR A 31 -12.39 1.42 -2.54
CA THR A 31 -11.07 1.98 -2.85
C THR A 31 -10.57 2.69 -1.60
N MET A 32 -9.31 2.47 -1.25
CA MET A 32 -8.65 3.16 -0.15
C MET A 32 -7.39 3.86 -0.61
N ARG A 33 -7.01 4.91 0.11
CA ARG A 33 -5.72 5.57 -0.08
C ARG A 33 -4.80 5.14 1.04
N LEU A 34 -3.62 4.64 0.68
CA LEU A 34 -2.57 4.24 1.59
C LEU A 34 -1.44 5.25 1.56
N LEU A 35 -1.01 5.64 2.75
CA LEU A 35 0.17 6.44 3.01
C LEU A 35 1.24 5.54 3.62
N LEU A 36 2.40 5.50 2.97
CA LEU A 36 3.63 4.97 3.54
C LEU A 36 4.26 6.06 4.40
N ARG A 37 4.62 5.73 5.63
CA ARG A 37 5.48 6.57 6.48
C ARG A 37 6.60 5.71 7.03
N GLN A 38 7.77 6.30 7.21
CA GLN A 38 8.88 5.64 7.90
C GLN A 38 9.03 6.23 9.30
N ASP A 39 9.27 5.36 10.29
CA ASP A 39 9.64 5.83 11.61
C ASP A 39 11.14 6.23 11.67
N ASN A 40 11.58 6.69 12.84
CA ASN A 40 12.96 7.12 13.06
C ASN A 40 13.98 5.97 12.97
N GLU A 41 13.52 4.72 12.97
CA GLU A 41 14.33 3.51 12.81
C GLU A 41 14.33 3.03 11.33
N GLY A 42 13.61 3.72 10.45
CA GLY A 42 13.49 3.42 9.03
C GLY A 42 12.49 2.31 8.71
N ALA A 43 11.67 1.88 9.67
CA ALA A 43 10.64 0.88 9.41
C ALA A 43 9.44 1.52 8.71
N SER A 44 8.94 0.85 7.67
CA SER A 44 7.74 1.25 6.94
C SER A 44 6.47 0.95 7.75
N HIS A 45 5.59 1.94 7.81
CA HIS A 45 4.25 1.85 8.39
C HIS A 45 3.21 2.31 7.36
N TRP A 46 2.14 1.54 7.24
CA TRP A 46 1.13 1.75 6.21
C TRP A 46 -0.21 2.18 6.82
N PHE A 47 -0.65 3.39 6.48
CA PHE A 47 -1.86 4.01 7.04
C PHE A 47 -2.91 4.22 5.95
N GLU A 48 -4.18 4.06 6.30
CA GLU A 48 -5.23 4.63 5.45
C GLU A 48 -5.20 6.16 5.56
N GLU A 49 -5.36 6.88 4.45
CA GLU A 49 -5.42 8.34 4.44
C GLU A 49 -6.50 8.83 5.42
N ASN A 50 -6.12 9.78 6.28
CA ASN A 50 -6.95 10.30 7.39
C ASN A 50 -7.17 9.34 8.56
N ARG A 51 -6.38 8.26 8.68
CA ARG A 51 -6.31 7.45 9.90
C ARG A 51 -4.94 7.53 10.55
N ASP A 52 -4.93 7.56 11.87
CA ASP A 52 -3.71 7.68 12.67
C ASP A 52 -3.07 6.32 13.04
N ASN A 53 -3.72 5.20 12.69
CA ASN A 53 -3.25 3.88 13.07
C ASN A 53 -3.12 2.95 11.87
N GLU A 54 -2.02 2.21 11.84
CA GLU A 54 -1.87 1.05 10.97
C GLU A 54 -2.78 -0.08 11.46
N THR A 55 -3.47 -0.72 10.52
CA THR A 55 -4.29 -1.90 10.76
C THR A 55 -3.61 -3.14 10.17
N ALA A 56 -4.07 -4.33 10.55
CA ALA A 56 -3.60 -5.56 9.91
C ALA A 56 -3.85 -5.56 8.40
N GLU A 57 -4.94 -4.94 7.95
CA GLU A 57 -5.27 -4.81 6.52
C GLU A 57 -4.29 -3.89 5.80
N THR A 58 -4.09 -2.66 6.30
CA THR A 58 -3.19 -1.69 5.67
C THR A 58 -1.74 -2.17 5.66
N ARG A 59 -1.29 -2.82 6.74
CA ARG A 59 0.02 -3.47 6.81
C ARG A 59 0.18 -4.58 5.77
N GLY A 60 -0.81 -5.47 5.67
CA GLY A 60 -0.77 -6.59 4.73
C GLY A 60 -0.75 -6.11 3.28
N ILE A 61 -1.57 -5.12 2.93
CA ILE A 61 -1.55 -4.50 1.60
C ILE A 61 -0.20 -3.82 1.34
N GLY A 62 0.33 -3.09 2.32
CA GLY A 62 1.63 -2.44 2.26
C GLY A 62 2.78 -3.40 1.96
N GLN A 63 2.83 -4.55 2.64
CA GLN A 63 3.85 -5.59 2.41
C GLN A 63 3.83 -6.12 0.97
N GLU A 64 2.64 -6.30 0.38
CA GLU A 64 2.51 -6.74 -1.02
C GLU A 64 2.99 -5.65 -2.00
N ILE A 65 2.70 -4.38 -1.69
CA ILE A 65 3.23 -3.23 -2.45
C ILE A 65 4.76 -3.19 -2.38
N GLU A 66 5.36 -3.31 -1.20
CA GLU A 66 6.82 -3.32 -1.01
C GLU A 66 7.48 -4.51 -1.72
N THR A 67 6.88 -5.69 -1.61
CA THR A 67 7.33 -6.89 -2.31
C THR A 67 7.33 -6.67 -3.82
N TRP A 68 6.28 -6.02 -4.35
CA TRP A 68 6.23 -5.71 -5.77
C TRP A 68 7.28 -4.65 -6.16
N LEU A 69 7.40 -3.56 -5.39
CA LEU A 69 8.35 -2.48 -5.65
C LEU A 69 9.80 -3.00 -5.62
N SER A 70 10.16 -3.82 -4.63
CA SER A 70 11.50 -4.41 -4.51
C SER A 70 11.87 -5.33 -5.69
N LYS A 71 10.90 -6.08 -6.23
CA LYS A 71 11.11 -6.94 -7.41
C LYS A 71 11.20 -6.16 -8.72
N ASN A 72 10.66 -4.95 -8.77
CA ASN A 72 10.57 -4.12 -9.97
C ASN A 72 11.26 -2.76 -9.78
N LYS A 73 12.37 -2.76 -9.03
CA LYS A 73 13.34 -1.67 -8.91
C LYS A 73 14.31 -1.66 -10.08
#